data_AF-A0A067PIU3-F1
#
_entry.id   AF-A0A067PIU3-F1
#
_cell.length_a   1.000
_cell.length_b   1.000
_cell.length_c   1.000
_cell.angle_alpha   90.00
_cell.angle_beta   90.00
_cell.angle_gamma   90.00
#
_symmetry.space_group_name_H-M   'P 1'
#
loop_
_entity.id
_entity.type
_entity.pdbx_description
1 polymer ?
#
loop_
_entity_poly.entity_id
_entity_poly.type
_entity_poly.pdbx_seq_one_letter_code
_entity_poly.pdbx_strand_id
1 'polypeptide(L)'
;MSSQFTHTYPITQPLSSFLNLPRLLQTPHTPAQISALWTAYHASRSQGTGRGYICATVPLEAYEKMMGVAKRYPAFIVPVPRQAPLEEGEVEKKAYEFYYLQWAFHEVPEVPTYERLTDPFAALIPPSPSTSPHNPQTSTVLFTPLLEYKLRQTFATPYLVLTHYTDLAQTHGVVLLRGEITPSAASGSGGGGEGWMLSQQDAQLLAVGVQRFYLWGGGGKEEGLLKKFHESPAEFSWEDLLELGDPTAI
;
A
#
# COMPACT_ATOMS: atom_id res chain seq x y z
N MET A 1 -4.05 -12.36 32.84
CA MET A 1 -3.40 -12.92 31.63
C MET A 1 -4.26 -12.56 30.44
N SER A 2 -4.06 -11.37 29.88
CA SER A 2 -4.87 -10.87 28.78
C SER A 2 -4.29 -11.39 27.46
N SER A 3 -4.95 -12.39 26.90
CA SER A 3 -4.71 -12.85 25.53
C SER A 3 -5.12 -11.73 24.58
N GLN A 4 -4.15 -11.00 24.05
CA GLN A 4 -4.39 -10.07 22.95
C GLN A 4 -4.70 -10.91 21.72
N PHE A 5 -5.96 -10.91 21.32
CA PHE A 5 -6.38 -11.41 20.02
C PHE A 5 -5.77 -10.50 18.95
N THR A 6 -4.62 -10.87 18.40
CA THR A 6 -4.14 -10.29 17.14
C THR A 6 -5.07 -10.77 16.05
N HIS A 7 -5.94 -9.89 15.58
CA HIS A 7 -6.77 -10.15 14.41
C HIS A 7 -5.84 -10.21 13.20
N THR A 8 -5.39 -11.41 12.84
CA THR A 8 -4.53 -11.65 11.69
C THR A 8 -5.37 -11.44 10.43
N TYR A 9 -5.33 -10.22 9.87
CA TYR A 9 -5.64 -10.02 8.45
C TYR A 9 -4.84 -11.06 7.64
N PRO A 10 -5.44 -11.66 6.59
CA PRO A 10 -4.89 -12.85 5.98
C PRO A 10 -3.43 -12.63 5.61
N ILE A 11 -2.60 -13.59 6.03
CA ILE A 11 -1.19 -13.72 5.67
C ILE A 11 -1.05 -13.32 4.19
N THR A 12 -0.44 -12.15 3.95
CA THR A 12 -0.22 -11.65 2.60
C THR A 12 0.48 -12.74 1.80
N GLN A 13 -0.03 -13.07 0.61
CA GLN A 13 0.59 -14.10 -0.22
C GLN A 13 2.08 -13.78 -0.41
N PRO A 14 2.99 -14.75 -0.28
CA PRO A 14 4.41 -14.49 -0.39
C PRO A 14 4.78 -14.01 -1.81
N LEU A 15 5.86 -13.24 -1.96
CA LEU A 15 6.26 -12.73 -3.28
C LEU A 15 6.47 -13.86 -4.31
N SER A 16 6.91 -15.03 -3.85
CA SER A 16 7.13 -16.23 -4.66
C SER A 16 5.86 -16.78 -5.34
N SER A 17 4.65 -16.42 -4.89
CA SER A 17 3.41 -16.79 -5.59
C SER A 17 3.17 -15.97 -6.86
N PHE A 18 3.85 -14.84 -7.01
CA PHE A 18 3.70 -13.93 -8.14
C PHE A 18 4.90 -13.98 -9.09
N LEU A 19 6.12 -14.07 -8.54
CA LEU A 19 7.36 -14.11 -9.30
C LEU A 19 8.15 -15.38 -9.01
N ASN A 20 8.70 -16.00 -10.05
CA ASN A 20 9.62 -17.13 -9.90
C ASN A 20 11.00 -16.61 -9.48
N LEU A 21 11.23 -16.51 -8.17
CA LEU A 21 12.47 -16.00 -7.59
C LEU A 21 13.73 -16.78 -8.04
N PRO A 22 13.74 -18.13 -8.11
CA PRO A 22 14.90 -18.87 -8.65
C PRO A 22 15.31 -18.39 -10.05
N ARG A 23 14.37 -18.26 -10.98
CA ARG A 23 14.65 -17.80 -12.34
C ARG A 23 15.07 -16.33 -12.37
N LEU A 24 14.49 -15.51 -11.51
CA LEU A 24 14.84 -14.09 -11.40
C LEU A 24 16.29 -13.92 -10.93
N LEU A 25 16.76 -14.74 -9.98
CA LEU A 25 18.13 -14.70 -9.46
C LEU A 25 19.17 -15.37 -10.37
N GLN A 26 18.77 -16.25 -11.30
CA GLN A 26 19.70 -16.92 -12.22
C GLN A 26 20.37 -15.96 -13.22
N THR A 27 19.68 -14.90 -13.60
CA THR A 27 20.18 -13.90 -14.54
C THR A 27 20.23 -12.54 -13.87
N PRO A 28 21.25 -11.70 -14.15
CA PRO A 28 21.37 -10.38 -13.55
C PRO A 28 20.28 -9.46 -14.11
N HIS A 29 19.11 -9.46 -13.46
CA HIS A 29 18.03 -8.54 -13.79
C HIS A 29 18.30 -7.17 -13.18
N THR A 30 18.11 -6.11 -13.95
CA THR A 30 18.16 -4.75 -13.44
C THR A 30 16.88 -4.39 -12.68
N PRO A 31 16.91 -3.39 -11.80
CA PRO A 31 15.70 -2.87 -11.14
C PRO A 31 14.57 -2.51 -12.12
N ALA A 32 14.94 -1.96 -13.28
CA ALA A 32 13.99 -1.60 -14.34
C ALA A 32 13.34 -2.84 -14.98
N GLN A 33 14.11 -3.92 -15.19
CA GLN A 33 13.57 -5.18 -15.72
C GLN A 33 12.60 -5.83 -14.73
N ILE A 34 12.93 -5.82 -13.43
CA ILE A 34 12.02 -6.31 -12.38
C ILE A 34 10.72 -5.51 -12.37
N SER A 35 10.81 -4.17 -12.45
CA SER A 35 9.64 -3.30 -12.52
C SER A 35 8.76 -3.61 -13.75
N ALA A 36 9.37 -3.85 -14.91
CA ALA A 36 8.66 -4.22 -16.12
C ALA A 36 7.96 -5.59 -15.98
N LEU A 37 8.64 -6.59 -15.42
CA LEU A 37 8.07 -7.92 -15.16
C LEU A 37 6.88 -7.83 -14.19
N TRP A 38 7.03 -7.06 -13.10
CA TRP A 38 5.99 -6.86 -12.11
C TRP A 38 4.74 -6.20 -12.70
N THR A 39 4.94 -5.17 -13.51
CA THR A 39 3.88 -4.44 -14.20
C THR A 39 3.18 -5.34 -15.23
N ALA A 40 3.95 -6.07 -16.05
CA ALA A 40 3.42 -6.97 -17.06
C ALA A 40 2.59 -8.11 -16.43
N TYR A 41 3.05 -8.68 -15.31
CA TYR A 41 2.31 -9.69 -14.58
C TYR A 41 0.92 -9.20 -14.17
N HIS A 42 0.83 -8.04 -13.49
CA HIS A 42 -0.45 -7.51 -13.02
C HIS A 42 -1.37 -7.05 -14.15
N ALA A 43 -0.80 -6.48 -15.22
CA ALA A 43 -1.55 -6.17 -16.44
C ALA A 43 -2.22 -7.44 -17.01
N SER A 44 -1.50 -8.57 -17.07
CA SER A 44 -2.05 -9.84 -17.55
C SER A 44 -3.15 -10.43 -16.64
N ARG A 45 -3.03 -10.26 -15.32
CA ARG A 45 -3.99 -10.78 -14.33
C ARG A 45 -5.31 -10.01 -14.29
N SER A 46 -5.29 -8.76 -14.76
CA SER A 46 -6.48 -7.93 -14.87
C SER A 46 -7.36 -8.24 -16.10
N GLN A 47 -7.10 -9.36 -16.81
CA GLN A 47 -7.74 -9.70 -18.10
C GLN A 47 -7.63 -8.56 -19.14
N GLY A 48 -6.57 -7.75 -19.05
CA GLY A 48 -6.38 -6.57 -19.88
C GLY A 48 -7.25 -5.35 -19.52
N THR A 49 -8.12 -5.46 -18.51
CA THR A 49 -8.97 -4.33 -18.05
C THR A 49 -8.26 -3.39 -17.07
N GLY A 50 -7.15 -3.83 -16.46
CA GLY A 50 -6.49 -3.13 -15.36
C GLY A 50 -7.22 -3.23 -14.02
N ARG A 51 -8.41 -3.82 -13.94
CA ARG A 51 -9.30 -3.72 -12.78
C ARG A 51 -8.97 -4.70 -11.65
N GLY A 52 -9.28 -4.27 -10.43
CA GLY A 52 -9.12 -5.05 -9.19
C GLY A 52 -7.76 -4.93 -8.51
N TYR A 53 -6.73 -4.46 -9.23
CA TYR A 53 -5.38 -4.33 -8.70
C TYR A 53 -4.67 -3.07 -9.19
N ILE A 54 -3.74 -2.56 -8.38
CA ILE A 54 -2.72 -1.61 -8.80
C ILE A 54 -1.35 -2.17 -8.46
N CYS A 55 -0.31 -1.77 -9.20
CA CYS A 55 1.06 -2.20 -8.94
C CYS A 55 2.04 -1.05 -9.16
N ALA A 56 3.13 -1.05 -8.40
CA ALA A 56 4.24 -0.15 -8.62
C ALA A 56 5.55 -0.78 -8.11
N THR A 57 6.66 -0.12 -8.41
CA THR A 57 7.97 -0.44 -7.85
C THR A 57 8.49 0.80 -7.13
N VAL A 58 8.92 0.63 -5.89
CA VAL A 58 9.42 1.70 -5.03
C VAL A 58 10.92 1.50 -4.81
N PRO A 59 11.77 2.51 -5.03
CA PRO A 59 13.19 2.43 -4.68
C PRO A 59 13.38 2.17 -3.19
N LEU A 60 14.39 1.37 -2.82
CA LEU A 60 14.65 1.00 -1.43
C LEU A 60 14.76 2.23 -0.51
N GLU A 61 15.55 3.23 -0.90
CA GLU A 61 15.75 4.46 -0.11
C GLU A 61 14.42 5.18 0.18
N ALA A 62 13.52 5.23 -0.82
CA ALA A 62 12.21 5.86 -0.66
C ALA A 62 11.33 5.05 0.30
N TYR A 63 11.35 3.72 0.20
CA TYR A 63 10.61 2.85 1.10
C TYR A 63 11.10 2.96 2.55
N GLU A 64 12.42 2.99 2.79
CA GLU A 64 12.98 3.14 4.13
C GLU A 64 12.59 4.46 4.79
N LYS A 65 12.58 5.57 4.02
CA LYS A 65 12.06 6.85 4.50
C LYS A 65 10.59 6.77 4.89
N MET A 66 9.74 6.21 4.02
CA MET A 66 8.31 6.01 4.34
C MET A 66 8.11 5.15 5.57
N MET A 67 8.85 4.03 5.68
CA MET A 67 8.77 3.11 6.81
C MET A 67 9.18 3.79 8.12
N GLY A 68 10.23 4.62 8.11
CA GLY A 68 10.65 5.38 9.29
C GLY A 68 9.56 6.30 9.82
N VAL A 69 8.87 7.00 8.92
CA VAL A 69 7.73 7.86 9.26
C VAL A 69 6.53 7.02 9.74
N ALA A 70 6.19 5.96 8.99
CA ALA A 70 5.04 5.11 9.27
C ALA A 70 5.14 4.35 10.60
N LYS A 71 6.34 4.00 11.06
CA LYS A 71 6.55 3.42 12.40
C LYS A 71 6.21 4.39 13.53
N ARG A 72 6.39 5.70 13.32
CA ARG A 72 6.05 6.73 14.30
C ARG A 72 4.60 7.19 14.20
N TYR A 73 4.08 7.26 12.99
CA TYR A 73 2.76 7.78 12.66
C TYR A 73 2.01 6.76 11.81
N PRO A 74 1.50 5.66 12.40
CA PRO A 74 1.00 4.52 11.62
C PRO A 74 -0.40 4.72 11.02
N ALA A 75 -1.08 5.84 11.27
CA ALA A 75 -2.43 6.05 10.77
C ALA A 75 -2.66 7.47 10.26
N PHE A 76 -3.50 7.66 9.26
CA PHE A 76 -3.85 9.00 8.80
C PHE A 76 -5.22 9.00 8.13
N ILE A 77 -5.66 10.16 7.66
CA ILE A 77 -6.84 10.28 6.81
C ILE A 77 -6.44 10.87 5.46
N VAL A 78 -6.98 10.31 4.38
CA VAL A 78 -6.69 10.75 3.02
C VAL A 78 -8.01 11.14 2.34
N PRO A 79 -8.13 12.38 1.82
CA PRO A 79 -9.29 12.80 1.05
C PRO A 79 -9.20 12.28 -0.38
N VAL A 80 -10.31 11.80 -0.91
CA VAL A 80 -10.49 11.46 -2.32
C VAL A 80 -11.59 12.34 -2.89
N PRO A 81 -11.32 13.15 -3.93
CA PRO A 81 -12.33 13.98 -4.57
C PRO A 81 -13.48 13.13 -5.15
N ARG A 82 -14.70 13.66 -5.04
CA ARG A 82 -15.91 13.10 -5.64
C ARG A 82 -16.50 14.14 -6.58
N GLN A 83 -16.84 13.71 -7.79
CA GLN A 83 -17.59 14.55 -8.72
C GLN A 83 -19.03 14.66 -8.22
N ALA A 84 -19.44 15.87 -7.82
CA ALA A 84 -20.85 16.14 -7.55
C ALA A 84 -21.57 16.37 -8.89
N PRO A 85 -22.78 15.82 -9.11
CA PRO A 85 -23.61 16.23 -10.25
C PRO A 85 -23.85 17.74 -10.16
N LEU A 86 -23.55 18.48 -11.22
CA LEU A 86 -23.86 19.89 -11.30
C LEU A 86 -25.37 20.05 -11.54
N GLU A 87 -26.10 20.59 -10.56
CA GLU A 87 -27.43 21.14 -10.83
C GLU A 87 -27.29 22.57 -11.40
N GLU A 88 -28.09 22.89 -12.43
CA GLU A 88 -28.04 24.20 -13.11
C GLU A 88 -28.21 25.34 -12.10
N GLY A 89 -27.14 26.13 -11.92
CA GLY A 89 -27.15 27.34 -11.09
C GLY A 89 -26.39 27.25 -9.77
N GLU A 90 -25.85 26.08 -9.38
CA GLU A 90 -24.94 25.99 -8.23
C GLU A 90 -23.46 26.15 -8.63
N VAL A 91 -22.68 26.78 -7.74
CA VAL A 91 -21.21 26.80 -7.82
C VAL A 91 -20.70 25.37 -7.62
N GLU A 92 -19.71 24.93 -8.41
CA GLU A 92 -19.05 23.62 -8.24
C GLU A 92 -18.63 23.38 -6.77
N LYS A 93 -19.41 22.59 -6.03
CA LYS A 93 -19.03 22.13 -4.69
C LYS A 93 -18.19 20.86 -4.85
N LYS A 94 -16.87 20.98 -4.70
CA LYS A 94 -15.99 19.81 -4.59
C LYS A 94 -16.38 19.00 -3.36
N ALA A 95 -16.95 17.81 -3.57
CA ALA A 95 -17.22 16.86 -2.51
C ALA A 95 -15.99 15.96 -2.29
N TYR A 96 -15.79 15.49 -1.07
CA TYR A 96 -14.68 14.59 -0.74
C TYR A 96 -15.19 13.40 0.06
N GLU A 97 -14.64 12.23 -0.23
CA GLU A 97 -14.75 11.06 0.61
C GLU A 97 -13.42 10.81 1.32
N PHE A 98 -13.45 10.60 2.63
CA PHE A 98 -12.26 10.38 3.42
C PHE A 98 -12.04 8.90 3.70
N TYR A 99 -10.80 8.46 3.54
CA TYR A 99 -10.36 7.11 3.85
C TYR A 99 -9.39 7.14 5.03
N TYR A 100 -9.64 6.29 6.03
CA TYR A 100 -8.70 5.97 7.07
C TYR A 100 -7.59 5.10 6.51
N LEU A 101 -6.36 5.60 6.57
CA LEU A 101 -5.13 4.93 6.21
C LEU A 101 -4.53 4.32 7.48
N GLN A 102 -4.20 3.03 7.46
CA GLN A 102 -3.52 2.36 8.56
C GLN A 102 -2.37 1.48 8.07
N TRP A 103 -1.17 1.69 8.60
CA TRP A 103 -0.01 0.84 8.41
C TRP A 103 -0.03 -0.35 9.37
N ALA A 104 0.31 -1.52 8.84
CA ALA A 104 0.67 -2.69 9.62
C ALA A 104 2.01 -3.25 9.13
N PHE A 105 2.84 -3.71 10.05
CA PHE A 105 4.16 -4.24 9.77
C PHE A 105 4.20 -5.73 10.09
N HIS A 106 4.87 -6.48 9.23
CA HIS A 106 4.94 -7.94 9.28
C HIS A 106 6.39 -8.38 9.52
N GLU A 107 6.61 -9.69 9.50
CA GLU A 107 7.93 -10.29 9.64
C GLU A 107 8.90 -9.80 8.54
N VAL A 108 10.19 -9.84 8.84
CA VAL A 108 11.25 -9.49 7.89
C VAL A 108 11.44 -10.67 6.94
N PRO A 109 11.25 -10.52 5.61
CA PRO A 109 11.53 -11.59 4.68
C PRO A 109 13.04 -11.84 4.61
N GLU A 110 13.43 -13.11 4.53
CA GLU A 110 14.83 -13.45 4.32
C GLU A 110 15.32 -12.92 2.97
N VAL A 111 16.61 -12.61 2.88
CA VAL A 111 17.23 -12.23 1.61
C VAL A 111 17.28 -13.47 0.71
N PRO A 112 16.59 -13.48 -0.44
CA PRO A 112 16.51 -14.66 -1.29
C PRO A 112 17.87 -14.90 -1.95
N THR A 113 18.41 -16.10 -1.78
CA THR A 113 19.62 -16.57 -2.45
C THR A 113 19.29 -17.74 -3.37
N TYR A 114 19.96 -17.83 -4.51
CA TYR A 114 19.69 -18.89 -5.48
C TYR A 114 19.86 -20.29 -4.87
N GLU A 115 20.91 -20.47 -4.07
CA GLU A 115 21.20 -21.73 -3.37
C GLU A 115 20.07 -22.10 -2.39
N ARG A 116 19.62 -21.20 -1.51
CA ARG A 116 18.51 -21.50 -0.59
C ARG A 116 17.18 -21.77 -1.28
N LEU A 117 16.95 -21.18 -2.45
CA LEU A 117 15.70 -21.38 -3.19
C LEU A 117 15.71 -22.66 -4.04
N THR A 118 16.86 -23.31 -4.24
CA THR A 118 16.99 -24.48 -5.12
C THR A 118 17.48 -25.73 -4.39
N ASP A 119 18.28 -25.58 -3.33
CA ASP A 119 18.75 -26.67 -2.49
C ASP A 119 17.87 -26.79 -1.23
N PRO A 120 17.11 -27.90 -1.08
CA PRO A 120 16.26 -28.13 0.08
C PRO A 120 17.04 -28.27 1.41
N PHE A 121 18.33 -28.59 1.37
CA PHE A 121 19.16 -28.70 2.57
C PHE A 121 19.71 -27.33 3.01
N ALA A 122 20.04 -26.45 2.06
CA ALA A 122 20.48 -25.09 2.37
C ALA A 122 19.39 -24.26 3.08
N ALA A 123 18.12 -24.53 2.78
CA ALA A 123 16.97 -23.90 3.44
C ALA A 123 16.80 -24.29 4.92
N LEU A 124 17.33 -25.45 5.34
CA LEU A 124 17.23 -25.94 6.73
C LEU A 124 18.32 -25.37 7.65
N ILE A 125 19.36 -24.76 7.08
CA ILE A 125 20.45 -24.16 7.85
C ILE A 125 19.96 -22.81 8.37
N PRO A 126 19.89 -22.57 9.69
CA PRO A 126 19.45 -21.28 10.20
C PRO A 126 20.44 -20.17 9.78
N PRO A 127 19.94 -18.98 9.41
CA PRO A 127 20.81 -17.86 9.06
C PRO A 127 21.70 -17.50 10.26
N SER A 128 22.98 -17.22 9.98
CA SER A 128 23.95 -16.86 11.01
C SER A 128 23.56 -15.52 11.66
N PRO A 129 23.50 -15.39 12.99
CA PRO A 129 22.88 -14.26 13.70
C PRO A 129 23.67 -12.94 13.66
N SER A 130 24.75 -12.84 12.88
CA SER A 130 25.63 -11.68 12.91
C SER A 130 26.12 -11.26 11.53
N THR A 131 25.82 -10.00 11.18
CA THR A 131 26.47 -9.14 10.16
C THR A 131 25.95 -9.13 8.72
N SER A 132 24.99 -9.96 8.33
CA SER A 132 24.43 -9.91 6.96
C SER A 132 23.46 -8.74 6.75
N PRO A 133 23.39 -8.12 5.56
CA PRO A 133 22.34 -7.15 5.24
C PRO A 133 20.97 -7.83 5.34
N HIS A 134 20.02 -7.21 6.06
CA HIS A 134 18.66 -7.72 6.22
C HIS A 134 17.71 -6.91 5.34
N ASN A 135 16.67 -7.56 4.80
CA ASN A 135 15.59 -6.80 4.16
C ASN A 135 14.85 -5.95 5.22
N PRO A 136 14.24 -4.82 4.81
CA PRO A 136 13.25 -4.15 5.62
C PRO A 136 12.04 -5.05 5.92
N GLN A 137 11.25 -4.73 6.95
CA GLN A 137 10.00 -5.45 7.24
C GLN A 137 9.00 -5.29 6.08
N THR A 138 8.27 -6.35 5.77
CA THR A 138 7.10 -6.26 4.90
C THR A 138 6.04 -5.39 5.56
N SER A 139 5.32 -4.57 4.79
CA SER A 139 4.28 -3.69 5.32
C SER A 139 3.02 -3.68 4.48
N THR A 140 1.87 -3.57 5.13
CA THR A 140 0.58 -3.35 4.48
C THR A 140 -0.03 -2.02 4.87
N VAL A 141 -0.70 -1.36 3.93
CA VAL A 141 -1.50 -0.15 4.18
C VAL A 141 -2.96 -0.47 3.87
N LEU A 142 -3.81 -0.33 4.88
CA LEU A 142 -5.24 -0.54 4.77
C LEU A 142 -5.93 0.81 4.56
N PHE A 143 -6.82 0.87 3.57
CA PHE A 143 -7.69 2.02 3.34
C PHE A 143 -9.14 1.65 3.58
N THR A 144 -9.75 2.28 4.57
CA THR A 144 -11.13 2.03 4.96
C THR A 144 -11.92 3.34 4.90
N PRO A 145 -13.07 3.43 4.22
CA PRO A 145 -13.87 4.66 4.26
C PRO A 145 -14.20 5.04 5.71
N LEU A 146 -14.06 6.33 6.05
CA LEU A 146 -14.30 6.78 7.43
C LEU A 146 -15.73 6.49 7.90
N LEU A 147 -16.70 6.55 7.00
CA LEU A 147 -18.08 6.24 7.33
C LEU A 147 -18.23 4.76 7.76
N GLU A 148 -17.63 3.85 7.01
CA GLU A 148 -17.64 2.41 7.31
C GLU A 148 -16.88 2.13 8.62
N TYR A 149 -15.71 2.77 8.79
CA TYR A 149 -14.91 2.64 10.01
C TYR A 149 -15.66 3.14 11.25
N LYS A 150 -16.38 4.27 11.16
CA LYS A 150 -17.20 4.77 12.26
C LYS A 150 -18.28 3.76 12.69
N LEU A 151 -18.88 3.06 11.73
CA LEU A 151 -19.96 2.10 11.98
C LEU A 151 -19.44 0.76 12.52
N ARG A 152 -18.30 0.27 12.03
CA ARG A 152 -17.84 -1.11 12.31
C ARG A 152 -16.49 -1.22 13.03
N GLN A 153 -15.76 -0.11 13.17
CA GLN A 153 -14.45 -0.04 13.83
C GLN A 153 -13.48 -1.10 13.28
N THR A 154 -12.94 -1.97 14.14
CA THR A 154 -12.01 -3.05 13.76
C THR A 154 -12.61 -4.12 12.84
N PHE A 155 -13.94 -4.16 12.69
CA PHE A 155 -14.63 -5.06 11.75
C PHE A 155 -14.96 -4.40 10.42
N ALA A 156 -14.53 -3.15 10.21
CA ALA A 156 -14.72 -2.46 8.94
C ALA A 156 -13.86 -3.11 7.85
N THR A 157 -14.47 -3.35 6.70
CA THR A 157 -13.78 -3.93 5.55
C THR A 157 -12.96 -2.84 4.85
N PRO A 158 -11.63 -2.98 4.74
CA PRO A 158 -10.84 -2.07 3.93
C PRO A 158 -11.24 -2.21 2.46
N TYR A 159 -11.34 -1.11 1.74
CA TYR A 159 -11.68 -1.07 0.32
C TYR A 159 -10.45 -1.28 -0.56
N LEU A 160 -9.27 -0.95 -0.03
CA LEU A 160 -7.98 -1.16 -0.69
C LEU A 160 -6.94 -1.61 0.34
N VAL A 161 -6.16 -2.62 -0.04
CA VAL A 161 -5.01 -3.13 0.72
C VAL A 161 -3.77 -2.99 -0.13
N LEU A 162 -2.83 -2.15 0.27
CA LEU A 162 -1.51 -2.05 -0.36
C LEU A 162 -0.50 -2.92 0.37
N THR A 163 0.17 -3.83 -0.32
CA THR A 163 1.24 -4.67 0.23
C THR A 163 2.57 -4.29 -0.39
N HIS A 164 3.58 -4.07 0.46
CA HIS A 164 4.95 -3.77 0.07
C HIS A 164 5.82 -5.01 0.30
N TYR A 165 6.24 -5.67 -0.78
CA TYR A 165 7.14 -6.82 -0.74
C TYR A 165 8.59 -6.36 -0.75
N THR A 166 9.30 -6.64 0.34
CA THR A 166 10.68 -6.19 0.57
C THR A 166 11.72 -7.27 0.28
N ASP A 167 11.31 -8.44 -0.22
CA ASP A 167 12.20 -9.58 -0.51
C ASP A 167 13.36 -9.22 -1.44
N LEU A 168 13.13 -8.32 -2.41
CA LEU A 168 14.13 -7.88 -3.40
C LEU A 168 14.86 -6.59 -3.01
N ALA A 169 14.65 -6.09 -1.79
CA ALA A 169 15.24 -4.84 -1.31
C ALA A 169 16.77 -4.89 -1.34
N GLN A 170 17.38 -5.87 -0.66
CA GLN A 170 18.83 -5.96 -0.59
C GLN A 170 19.48 -6.44 -1.90
N THR A 171 18.80 -7.31 -2.66
CA THR A 171 19.36 -7.89 -3.88
C THR A 171 19.28 -6.96 -5.07
N HIS A 172 18.22 -6.15 -5.18
CA HIS A 172 17.94 -5.33 -6.36
C HIS A 172 17.59 -3.87 -6.04
N GLY A 173 17.64 -3.45 -4.77
CA GLY A 173 17.37 -2.05 -4.38
C GLY A 173 15.92 -1.61 -4.61
N VAL A 174 14.97 -2.55 -4.70
CA VAL A 174 13.56 -2.27 -5.00
C VAL A 174 12.61 -3.00 -4.08
N VAL A 175 11.49 -2.35 -3.80
CA VAL A 175 10.34 -2.88 -3.07
C VAL A 175 9.16 -2.92 -4.04
N LEU A 176 8.46 -4.05 -4.11
CA LEU A 176 7.34 -4.22 -5.03
C LEU A 176 6.03 -3.90 -4.31
N LEU A 177 5.24 -3.01 -4.89
CA LEU A 177 3.93 -2.62 -4.38
C LEU A 177 2.83 -3.35 -5.15
N ARG A 178 1.88 -3.94 -4.42
CA ARG A 178 0.61 -4.45 -4.95
C ARG A 178 -0.54 -3.89 -4.15
N GLY A 179 -1.46 -3.19 -4.79
CA GLY A 179 -2.74 -2.81 -4.22
C GLY A 179 -3.84 -3.76 -4.68
N GLU A 180 -4.62 -4.29 -3.75
CA GLU A 180 -5.80 -5.12 -4.02
C GLU A 180 -7.05 -4.34 -3.64
N ILE A 181 -7.97 -4.18 -4.60
CA ILE A 181 -9.26 -3.57 -4.35
C ILE A 181 -10.21 -4.68 -3.88
N THR A 182 -10.96 -4.42 -2.82
CA THR A 182 -11.92 -5.40 -2.31
C THR A 182 -13.08 -5.59 -3.31
N PRO A 183 -13.44 -6.83 -3.68
CA PRO A 183 -14.61 -7.08 -4.51
C PRO A 183 -15.90 -6.63 -3.81
N SER A 184 -16.81 -6.03 -4.55
CA SER A 184 -18.15 -5.70 -4.05
C SER A 184 -19.00 -6.97 -3.95
N ALA A 185 -19.74 -7.15 -2.86
CA ALA A 185 -20.64 -8.29 -2.67
C ALA A 185 -21.69 -8.45 -3.79
N ALA A 186 -21.99 -7.38 -4.53
CA ALA A 186 -22.89 -7.40 -5.69
C ALA A 186 -22.28 -8.06 -6.95
N SER A 187 -20.99 -8.44 -6.94
CA SER A 187 -20.32 -9.03 -8.11
C SER A 187 -20.80 -10.45 -8.46
N GLY A 188 -21.72 -11.03 -7.67
CA GLY A 188 -22.27 -12.37 -7.87
C GLY A 188 -23.55 -12.43 -8.71
N SER A 189 -24.19 -11.30 -9.03
CA SER A 189 -25.49 -11.28 -9.73
C SER A 189 -25.45 -10.43 -11.00
N GLY A 190 -24.95 -11.00 -12.11
CA GLY A 190 -25.29 -10.76 -13.54
C GLY A 190 -25.70 -9.38 -14.08
N GLY A 191 -25.60 -8.28 -13.33
CA GLY A 191 -25.96 -6.93 -13.69
C GLY A 191 -24.72 -6.06 -13.71
N GLY A 192 -24.52 -5.30 -14.79
CA GLY A 192 -23.30 -4.59 -15.15
C GLY A 192 -22.90 -3.40 -14.26
N GLY A 193 -22.96 -3.54 -12.93
CA GLY A 193 -22.29 -2.68 -11.96
C GLY A 193 -20.97 -3.34 -11.54
N GLU A 194 -19.86 -2.69 -11.83
CA GLU A 194 -18.51 -3.24 -11.74
C GLU A 194 -18.18 -3.73 -10.31
N GLY A 195 -17.88 -5.02 -10.17
CA GLY A 195 -17.86 -5.76 -8.91
C GLY A 195 -16.75 -5.44 -7.91
N TRP A 196 -16.39 -4.17 -7.70
CA TRP A 196 -15.33 -3.72 -6.80
C TRP A 196 -15.82 -2.58 -5.90
N MET A 197 -15.29 -2.49 -4.68
CA MET A 197 -15.68 -1.46 -3.71
C MET A 197 -15.05 -0.08 -3.98
N LEU A 198 -14.03 -0.03 -4.85
CA LEU A 198 -13.30 1.18 -5.20
C LEU A 198 -13.00 1.20 -6.70
N SER A 199 -12.99 2.39 -7.31
CA SER A 199 -12.51 2.55 -8.68
C SER A 199 -10.98 2.43 -8.76
N GLN A 200 -10.44 2.10 -9.94
CA GLN A 200 -8.98 2.02 -10.11
C GLN A 200 -8.31 3.39 -9.94
N GLN A 201 -8.97 4.46 -10.39
CA GLN A 201 -8.47 5.83 -10.25
C GLN A 201 -8.36 6.25 -8.78
N ASP A 202 -9.40 5.97 -7.98
CA ASP A 202 -9.36 6.26 -6.55
C ASP A 202 -8.28 5.45 -5.84
N ALA A 203 -8.09 4.19 -6.22
CA ALA A 203 -7.03 3.36 -5.65
C ALA A 203 -5.64 3.95 -5.91
N GLN A 204 -5.41 4.50 -7.11
CA GLN A 204 -4.18 5.21 -7.45
C GLN A 204 -4.03 6.50 -6.64
N LEU A 205 -5.09 7.30 -6.49
CA LEU A 205 -5.07 8.52 -5.68
C LEU A 205 -4.72 8.24 -4.22
N LEU A 206 -5.30 7.18 -3.63
CA LEU A 206 -4.96 6.75 -2.27
C LEU A 206 -3.50 6.32 -2.14
N ALA A 207 -2.97 5.58 -3.12
CA ALA A 207 -1.56 5.18 -3.13
C ALA A 207 -0.61 6.39 -3.26
N VAL A 208 -0.97 7.39 -4.08
CA VAL A 208 -0.24 8.67 -4.16
C VAL A 208 -0.32 9.42 -2.82
N GLY A 209 -1.46 9.36 -2.13
CA GLY A 209 -1.62 9.90 -0.78
C GLY A 209 -0.61 9.32 0.21
N VAL A 210 -0.31 8.02 0.15
CA VAL A 210 0.75 7.41 0.96
C VAL A 210 2.09 8.09 0.69
N GLN A 211 2.49 8.20 -0.57
CA GLN A 211 3.76 8.81 -0.93
C GLN A 211 3.81 10.27 -0.48
N ARG A 212 2.73 11.02 -0.69
CA ARG A 212 2.68 12.44 -0.32
C ARG A 212 2.88 12.68 1.18
N PHE A 213 2.18 11.91 2.02
CA PHE A 213 2.24 12.13 3.47
C PHE A 213 3.37 11.37 4.17
N TYR A 214 4.00 10.37 3.53
CA TYR A 214 5.05 9.58 4.17
C TYR A 214 6.43 9.70 3.49
N LEU A 215 6.51 10.30 2.29
CA LEU A 215 7.76 10.50 1.54
C LEU A 215 7.97 11.99 1.23
N TRP A 216 8.31 12.78 2.25
CA TRP A 216 8.60 14.20 2.10
C TRP A 216 10.09 14.50 1.87
N GLY A 217 10.36 15.58 1.13
CA GLY A 217 11.70 16.12 0.90
C GLY A 217 12.29 16.94 2.05
N GLY A 218 11.59 17.03 3.19
CA GLY A 218 12.01 17.72 4.42
C GLY A 218 11.15 18.94 4.78
N GLY A 219 10.45 18.88 5.93
CA GLY A 219 9.86 20.05 6.61
C GLY A 219 8.61 20.65 5.99
N GLY A 220 7.92 19.92 5.10
CA GLY A 220 6.73 20.40 4.38
C GLY A 220 5.47 20.51 5.25
N LYS A 221 4.42 21.13 4.68
CA LYS A 221 3.10 21.21 5.31
C LYS A 221 2.51 19.81 5.57
N GLU A 222 2.80 18.85 4.69
CA GLU A 222 2.40 17.44 4.80
C GLU A 222 2.94 16.80 6.08
N GLU A 223 4.21 17.04 6.42
CA GLU A 223 4.84 16.56 7.64
C GLU A 223 4.18 17.16 8.88
N GLY A 224 3.99 18.49 8.88
CA GLY A 224 3.33 19.18 9.97
C GLY A 224 1.92 18.65 10.23
N LEU A 225 1.18 18.36 9.16
CA LEU A 225 -0.20 17.87 9.27
C LEU A 225 -0.26 16.43 9.80
N LEU A 226 0.61 15.54 9.32
CA LEU A 226 0.70 14.17 9.84
C LEU A 226 1.09 14.13 11.32
N LYS A 227 2.02 15.01 11.74
CA LYS A 227 2.42 15.16 13.14
C LYS A 227 1.28 15.68 14.00
N LYS A 228 0.62 16.78 13.60
CA LYS A 228 -0.53 17.34 14.31
C LYS A 228 -1.63 16.31 14.51
N PHE A 229 -1.93 15.51 13.49
CA PHE A 229 -2.94 14.46 13.58
C PHE A 229 -2.69 13.45 14.72
N HIS A 230 -1.43 13.14 15.03
CA HIS A 230 -1.08 12.17 16.09
C HIS A 230 -0.76 12.82 17.44
N GLU A 231 -0.03 13.95 17.42
CA GLU A 231 0.53 14.56 18.64
C GLU A 231 -0.37 15.65 19.21
N SER A 232 -1.09 16.40 18.35
CA SER A 232 -1.99 17.50 18.74
C SER A 232 -3.31 17.47 17.95
N PRO A 233 -4.19 16.45 18.15
CA PRO A 233 -5.41 16.29 17.35
C PRO A 233 -6.37 17.49 17.42
N ALA A 234 -6.33 18.28 18.50
CA ALA A 234 -7.14 19.49 18.65
C ALA A 234 -6.72 20.63 17.71
N GLU A 235 -5.47 20.62 17.23
CA GLU A 235 -4.93 21.60 16.27
C GLU A 235 -5.01 21.11 14.82
N PHE A 236 -5.52 19.90 14.60
CA PHE A 236 -5.66 19.33 13.27
C PHE A 236 -6.89 19.93 12.57
N SER A 237 -6.66 20.47 11.36
CA SER A 237 -7.71 20.97 10.47
C SER A 237 -7.79 20.07 9.24
N TRP A 238 -9.01 19.62 8.92
CA TRP A 238 -9.27 18.87 7.69
C TRP A 238 -9.31 19.78 6.48
N GLU A 239 -9.55 21.08 6.66
CA GLU A 239 -9.46 22.08 5.59
C GLU A 239 -8.02 22.17 5.05
N ASP A 240 -7.02 22.26 5.93
CA ASP A 240 -5.59 22.21 5.56
C ASP A 240 -5.23 20.93 4.79
N LEU A 241 -5.89 19.82 5.13
CA LEU A 241 -5.72 18.54 4.45
C LEU A 241 -6.25 18.57 3.01
N LEU A 242 -7.34 19.29 2.74
CA LEU A 242 -7.90 19.41 1.40
C LEU A 242 -7.06 20.31 0.50
N GLU A 243 -6.50 21.40 1.05
CA GLU A 243 -5.58 22.27 0.30
C GLU A 243 -4.35 21.50 -0.18
N LEU A 244 -3.84 20.59 0.64
CA LEU A 244 -2.79 19.69 0.23
C LEU A 244 -3.37 18.63 -0.71
N GLY A 245 -4.41 17.89 -0.32
CA GLY A 245 -4.94 16.74 -1.04
C GLY A 245 -5.41 16.96 -2.48
N ASP A 246 -5.60 18.20 -2.95
CA ASP A 246 -5.98 18.48 -4.34
C ASP A 246 -4.80 18.20 -5.32
N PRO A 247 -4.88 17.16 -6.16
CA PRO A 247 -3.83 16.86 -7.13
C PRO A 247 -3.76 17.89 -8.28
N THR A 248 -4.71 18.82 -8.39
CA THR A 248 -4.72 19.90 -9.39
C THR A 248 -3.99 21.18 -8.94
N ALA A 249 -3.47 21.21 -7.70
CA ALA A 249 -2.80 22.39 -7.13
C ALA A 249 -1.28 22.47 -7.42
N ILE A 250 -0.76 21.70 -8.38
CA ILE A 250 0.66 21.72 -8.83
C ILE A 250 0.75 22.21 -10.27
#